data_AF-A0AAJ4S1Q1-F1
#
_entry.id   AF-A0AAJ4S1Q1-F1
#
_cell.length_a   1.000
_cell.length_b   1.000
_cell.length_c   1.000
_cell.angle_alpha   90.00
_cell.angle_beta   90.00
_cell.angle_gamma   90.00
#
_symmetry.space_group_name_H-M   'P 1'
#
loop_
_entity.id
_entity.type
_entity.pdbx_description
1 polymer ?
#
loop_
_entity_poly.entity_id
_entity_poly.type
_entity_poly.pdbx_seq_one_letter_code
_entity_poly.pdbx_strand_id
1 'polypeptide(L)'
;MRRVRYRPRPPRRRLRRSGGGGGGSGTVVAPTPSPSTGTPSPSPSTPAPSPSSPLPTTWAGVAGYYDVQPDIGGCRAGTLKQAVKTEFLARLNEIRARHGLAPVVYSTDEDVQQAESSLMMAANVALSHTPPSSWRCYTAGGSAAAGASNLIGGWGTGLGFDSEDGLLAGWLREGGTAQLGHRRWILHPFLRQTSYGRVSGTLPDGRRATTASMRVFSFAGAGPAPSTVPPFVGFPQGDYPARYFALSDYLSFSVVPSTTNNGADRSVDFSAATVSVRGPSGDLPVTDITRDNDGYGIANNIQWRVTGLATNTGYTVTIAGVRGAPQASYSYNFRILP
;
A
#
# COMPACT_ATOMS: atom_id res chain seq x y z
N MET A 1 -26.26 17.75 -2.30
CA MET A 1 -25.97 16.30 -2.20
C MET A 1 -27.17 15.49 -2.71
N ARG A 2 -27.08 14.85 -3.89
CA ARG A 2 -28.13 13.93 -4.40
C ARG A 2 -27.54 12.53 -4.49
N ARG A 3 -28.10 11.59 -3.71
CA ARG A 3 -27.75 10.16 -3.69
C ARG A 3 -28.43 9.45 -4.86
N VAL A 4 -27.66 8.77 -5.70
CA VAL A 4 -28.19 7.84 -6.71
C VAL A 4 -28.11 6.42 -6.14
N ARG A 5 -29.25 5.73 -6.04
CA ARG A 5 -29.38 4.34 -5.60
C ARG A 5 -29.28 3.40 -6.81
N TYR A 6 -28.44 2.38 -6.74
CA TYR A 6 -28.34 1.32 -7.74
C TYR A 6 -29.20 0.11 -7.32
N ARG A 7 -30.05 -0.42 -8.21
CA ARG A 7 -30.84 -1.66 -8.03
C ARG A 7 -30.27 -2.78 -8.92
N PRO A 8 -30.08 -4.02 -8.43
CA PRO A 8 -29.64 -5.15 -9.26
C PRO A 8 -30.81 -5.87 -9.96
N ARG A 9 -30.55 -6.41 -11.16
CA ARG A 9 -31.48 -7.25 -11.97
C ARG A 9 -31.37 -8.75 -11.59
N PRO A 10 -32.44 -9.55 -11.76
CA PRO A 10 -32.47 -10.97 -11.35
C PRO A 10 -32.02 -11.96 -12.45
N PRO A 11 -31.68 -13.22 -12.09
CA PRO A 11 -31.13 -14.22 -13.01
C PRO A 11 -32.19 -14.98 -13.82
N ARG A 12 -31.82 -15.43 -15.03
CA ARG A 12 -32.67 -16.22 -15.94
C ARG A 12 -32.55 -17.73 -15.67
N ARG A 13 -33.70 -18.41 -15.55
CA ARG A 13 -33.88 -19.87 -15.57
C ARG A 13 -33.96 -20.41 -17.01
N ARG A 14 -33.46 -21.63 -17.25
CA ARG A 14 -33.93 -22.60 -18.28
C ARG A 14 -33.86 -24.00 -17.66
N LEU A 15 -34.99 -24.65 -17.36
CA LEU A 15 -35.85 -25.53 -18.20
C LEU A 15 -35.28 -26.94 -18.40
N ARG A 16 -35.92 -27.89 -17.69
CA ARG A 16 -35.85 -29.35 -17.81
C ARG A 16 -36.51 -29.84 -19.10
N ARG A 17 -36.09 -31.01 -19.60
CA ARG A 17 -36.90 -31.89 -20.44
C ARG A 17 -36.72 -33.35 -20.00
N SER A 18 -37.80 -34.12 -20.17
CA SER A 18 -38.10 -35.46 -19.66
C SER A 18 -38.15 -36.50 -20.80
N GLY A 19 -37.99 -37.78 -20.45
CA GLY A 19 -38.30 -38.99 -21.24
C GLY A 19 -37.14 -40.00 -21.17
N GLY A 20 -37.26 -41.28 -20.84
CA GLY A 20 -38.41 -42.15 -20.59
C GLY A 20 -38.24 -43.49 -21.34
N GLY A 21 -37.86 -44.56 -20.61
CA GLY A 21 -38.25 -45.95 -20.90
C GLY A 21 -37.33 -46.87 -21.75
N GLY A 22 -37.00 -48.04 -21.19
CA GLY A 22 -37.07 -49.31 -21.94
C GLY A 22 -35.82 -50.20 -22.06
N GLY A 23 -35.65 -51.15 -21.13
CA GLY A 23 -35.43 -52.58 -21.41
C GLY A 23 -34.08 -53.11 -21.95
N GLY A 24 -33.46 -54.01 -21.18
CA GLY A 24 -33.07 -55.32 -21.69
C GLY A 24 -31.58 -55.66 -21.87
N SER A 25 -31.16 -56.66 -21.09
CA SER A 25 -30.19 -57.71 -21.44
C SER A 25 -28.69 -57.41 -21.26
N GLY A 26 -28.07 -58.21 -20.40
CA GLY A 26 -26.68 -58.10 -19.99
C GLY A 26 -25.68 -58.77 -20.93
N THR A 27 -24.41 -58.44 -20.68
CA THR A 27 -23.26 -59.32 -20.95
C THR A 27 -22.08 -58.79 -20.13
N VAL A 28 -21.42 -59.70 -19.40
CA VAL A 28 -20.23 -59.43 -18.59
C VAL A 28 -19.02 -59.43 -19.52
N VAL A 29 -18.20 -58.36 -19.49
CA VAL A 29 -16.89 -58.31 -20.14
C VAL A 29 -15.85 -57.85 -19.13
N ALA A 30 -14.76 -58.62 -19.04
CA ALA A 30 -13.66 -58.52 -18.08
C ALA A 30 -12.78 -57.25 -18.25
N PRO A 31 -12.06 -56.80 -17.20
CA PRO A 31 -11.31 -55.55 -17.22
C PRO A 31 -9.96 -55.64 -17.96
N THR A 32 -9.64 -54.57 -18.70
CA THR A 32 -8.36 -54.35 -19.40
C THR A 32 -7.32 -53.74 -18.44
N PRO A 33 -6.02 -54.12 -18.50
CA PRO A 33 -4.99 -53.61 -17.58
C PRO A 33 -4.62 -52.14 -17.82
N SER A 34 -4.38 -51.42 -16.71
CA SER A 34 -3.89 -50.03 -16.69
C SER A 34 -2.39 -49.94 -17.05
N PRO A 35 -1.95 -48.89 -17.78
CA PRO A 35 -0.53 -48.65 -18.01
C PRO A 35 0.15 -47.96 -16.82
N SER A 36 1.39 -48.38 -16.58
CA SER A 36 2.37 -47.91 -15.61
C SER A 36 2.66 -46.40 -15.70
N THR A 37 2.69 -45.72 -14.56
CA THR A 37 3.10 -44.32 -14.40
C THR A 37 4.62 -44.19 -14.42
N GLY A 38 5.17 -43.53 -15.44
CA GLY A 38 6.57 -43.14 -15.50
C GLY A 38 6.91 -42.02 -14.50
N THR A 39 8.10 -42.11 -13.91
CA THR A 39 8.68 -41.14 -12.97
C THR A 39 8.92 -39.78 -13.67
N PRO A 40 8.53 -38.63 -13.07
CA PRO A 40 8.77 -37.33 -13.69
C PRO A 40 10.24 -36.91 -13.58
N SER A 41 10.78 -36.49 -14.72
CA SER A 41 12.11 -35.87 -14.87
C SER A 41 12.16 -34.49 -14.19
N PRO A 42 13.28 -34.08 -13.56
CA PRO A 42 13.37 -32.77 -12.89
C PRO A 42 13.26 -31.62 -13.90
N SER A 43 12.38 -30.67 -13.61
CA SER A 43 12.23 -29.43 -14.40
C SER A 43 13.50 -28.56 -14.33
N PRO A 44 13.87 -27.87 -15.43
CA PRO A 44 15.02 -26.98 -15.44
C PRO A 44 14.78 -25.80 -14.50
N SER A 45 15.72 -25.59 -13.58
CA SER A 45 15.75 -24.46 -12.67
C SER A 45 15.92 -23.17 -13.48
N THR A 46 15.02 -22.20 -13.30
CA THR A 46 15.18 -20.86 -13.85
C THR A 46 16.40 -20.20 -13.20
N PRO A 47 17.29 -19.51 -13.95
CA PRO A 47 18.44 -18.85 -13.35
C PRO A 47 17.97 -17.74 -12.40
N ALA A 48 18.55 -17.69 -11.19
CA ALA A 48 18.36 -16.55 -10.30
C ALA A 48 18.82 -15.25 -11.00
N PRO A 49 18.07 -14.14 -10.89
CA PRO A 49 18.49 -12.87 -11.48
C PRO A 49 19.84 -12.48 -10.90
N SER A 50 20.78 -12.10 -11.78
CA SER A 50 22.07 -11.54 -11.38
C SER A 50 21.86 -10.34 -10.45
N PRO A 51 22.71 -10.12 -9.44
CA PRO A 51 22.54 -9.02 -8.51
C PRO A 51 22.57 -7.70 -9.28
N SER A 52 21.43 -7.03 -9.34
CA SER A 52 21.28 -5.67 -9.85
C SER A 52 22.30 -4.79 -9.13
N SER A 53 23.09 -4.01 -9.85
CA SER A 53 23.90 -2.97 -9.22
C SER A 53 23.00 -2.07 -8.36
N PRO A 54 23.47 -1.62 -7.19
CA PRO A 54 22.66 -0.77 -6.32
C PRO A 54 22.25 0.51 -7.05
N LEU A 55 21.02 0.98 -6.79
CA LEU A 55 20.53 2.22 -7.38
C LEU A 55 21.40 3.41 -6.89
N PRO A 56 21.68 4.39 -7.76
CA PRO A 56 22.41 5.58 -7.36
C PRO A 56 21.72 6.33 -6.21
N THR A 57 22.50 6.90 -5.28
CA THR A 57 21.97 7.60 -4.10
C THR A 57 22.21 9.12 -4.15
N THR A 58 22.52 9.66 -5.32
CA THR A 58 22.84 11.08 -5.49
C THR A 58 22.17 11.66 -6.74
N TRP A 59 22.00 12.97 -6.75
CA TRP A 59 21.50 13.69 -7.92
C TRP A 59 22.36 13.49 -9.17
N ALA A 60 23.68 13.34 -9.03
CA ALA A 60 24.57 13.08 -10.16
C ALA A 60 24.25 11.74 -10.86
N GLY A 61 23.74 10.77 -10.11
CA GLY A 61 23.37 9.45 -10.62
C GLY A 61 21.88 9.29 -10.97
N VAL A 62 21.04 10.32 -10.84
CA VAL A 62 19.58 10.18 -10.98
C VAL A 62 19.16 9.67 -12.36
N ALA A 63 19.93 9.95 -13.40
CA ALA A 63 19.70 9.40 -14.74
C ALA A 63 19.68 7.85 -14.76
N GLY A 64 20.38 7.21 -13.83
CA GLY A 64 20.39 5.76 -13.66
C GLY A 64 19.05 5.15 -13.22
N TYR A 65 18.07 5.97 -12.83
CA TYR A 65 16.71 5.51 -12.47
C TYR A 65 15.83 5.25 -13.69
N TYR A 66 16.25 5.69 -14.87
CA TYR A 66 15.40 5.75 -16.05
C TYR A 66 15.97 4.94 -17.22
N ASP A 67 15.11 4.19 -17.90
CA ASP A 67 15.39 3.68 -19.25
C ASP A 67 15.14 4.77 -20.29
N VAL A 68 14.12 5.60 -20.06
CA VAL A 68 13.86 6.83 -20.82
C VAL A 68 13.78 7.98 -19.83
N GLN A 69 14.64 8.99 -19.99
CA GLN A 69 14.66 10.12 -19.06
C GLN A 69 13.36 10.95 -19.13
N PRO A 70 12.87 11.47 -18.00
CA PRO A 70 11.79 12.44 -18.01
C PRO A 70 12.27 13.77 -18.59
N ASP A 71 11.39 14.46 -19.30
CA ASP A 71 11.55 15.85 -19.71
C ASP A 71 10.34 16.64 -19.22
N ILE A 72 10.53 17.35 -18.10
CA ILE A 72 9.47 18.11 -17.45
C ILE A 72 9.04 19.31 -18.32
N GLY A 73 9.98 19.92 -19.05
CA GLY A 73 9.70 21.03 -19.96
C GLY A 73 8.92 20.58 -21.19
N GLY A 74 9.32 19.46 -21.79
CA GLY A 74 8.71 18.87 -22.99
C GLY A 74 7.53 17.94 -22.73
N CYS A 75 7.05 17.83 -21.48
CA CYS A 75 5.95 16.96 -21.07
C CYS A 75 6.13 15.47 -21.43
N ARG A 76 7.32 14.92 -21.14
CA ARG A 76 7.59 13.48 -21.26
C ARG A 76 7.89 12.91 -19.88
N ALA A 77 7.10 11.92 -19.45
CA ALA A 77 7.22 11.36 -18.11
C ALA A 77 8.43 10.43 -17.94
N GLY A 78 9.00 9.96 -19.06
CA GLY A 78 10.05 8.96 -19.06
C GLY A 78 9.55 7.57 -18.69
N THR A 79 10.48 6.65 -18.44
CA THR A 79 10.20 5.28 -18.04
C THR A 79 11.23 4.84 -17.01
N LEU A 80 10.76 4.43 -15.84
CA LEU A 80 11.62 3.92 -14.76
C LEU A 80 12.20 2.56 -15.14
N LYS A 81 13.45 2.33 -14.73
CA LYS A 81 14.07 1.01 -14.83
C LYS A 81 13.32 -0.01 -13.99
N GLN A 82 13.34 -1.27 -14.43
CA GLN A 82 12.81 -2.38 -13.66
C GLN A 82 13.43 -2.48 -12.25
N ALA A 83 14.73 -2.19 -12.11
CA ALA A 83 15.42 -2.19 -10.82
C ALA A 83 14.82 -1.20 -9.81
N VAL A 84 14.32 -0.04 -10.25
CA VAL A 84 13.66 0.95 -9.38
C VAL A 84 12.33 0.40 -8.87
N LYS A 85 11.52 -0.17 -9.78
CA LYS A 85 10.22 -0.77 -9.43
C LYS A 85 10.37 -1.93 -8.46
N THR A 86 11.38 -2.78 -8.68
CA THR A 86 11.71 -3.91 -7.80
C THR A 86 12.19 -3.45 -6.43
N GLU A 87 13.07 -2.46 -6.34
CA GLU A 87 13.52 -1.89 -5.06
C GLU A 87 12.34 -1.29 -4.29
N PHE A 88 11.51 -0.47 -4.94
CA PHE A 88 10.33 0.12 -4.31
C PHE A 88 9.38 -0.96 -3.75
N LEU A 89 9.06 -1.98 -4.56
CA LEU A 89 8.20 -3.09 -4.14
C LEU A 89 8.80 -3.84 -2.96
N ALA A 90 10.12 -4.08 -2.96
CA ALA A 90 10.81 -4.76 -1.87
C ALA A 90 10.67 -3.97 -0.56
N ARG A 91 10.94 -2.66 -0.56
CA ARG A 91 10.79 -1.80 0.62
C ARG A 91 9.36 -1.72 1.13
N LEU A 92 8.39 -1.61 0.22
CA LEU A 92 6.98 -1.63 0.58
C LEU A 92 6.58 -2.96 1.25
N ASN A 93 7.04 -4.09 0.71
CA ASN A 93 6.72 -5.39 1.27
C ASN A 93 7.47 -5.67 2.58
N GLU A 94 8.71 -5.17 2.74
CA GLU A 94 9.45 -5.19 4.00
C GLU A 94 8.67 -4.46 5.11
N ILE A 95 8.16 -3.26 4.83
CA ILE A 95 7.40 -2.53 5.84
C ILE A 95 6.07 -3.22 6.14
N ARG A 96 5.36 -3.72 5.13
CA ARG A 96 4.10 -4.46 5.34
C ARG A 96 4.30 -5.73 6.16
N ALA A 97 5.40 -6.46 5.95
CA ALA A 97 5.73 -7.67 6.70
C ALA A 97 5.92 -7.41 8.20
N ARG A 98 6.51 -6.26 8.58
CA ARG A 98 6.63 -5.84 10.00
C ARG A 98 5.28 -5.69 10.69
N HIS A 99 4.22 -5.51 9.91
CA HIS A 99 2.86 -5.39 10.39
C HIS A 99 2.03 -6.68 10.27
N GLY A 100 2.66 -7.81 9.88
CA GLY A 100 1.97 -9.07 9.64
C GLY A 100 1.07 -9.05 8.39
N LEU A 101 1.19 -8.03 7.55
CA LEU A 101 0.38 -7.85 6.34
C LEU A 101 0.98 -8.65 5.18
N ALA A 102 0.11 -9.18 4.32
CA ALA A 102 0.54 -9.87 3.12
C ALA A 102 1.34 -8.93 2.20
N PRO A 103 2.35 -9.44 1.49
CA PRO A 103 3.02 -8.67 0.45
C PRO A 103 2.02 -8.33 -0.67
N VAL A 104 2.23 -7.18 -1.30
CA VAL A 104 1.53 -6.78 -2.51
C VAL A 104 2.33 -7.20 -3.74
N VAL A 105 1.64 -7.39 -4.86
CA VAL A 105 2.26 -7.60 -6.17
C VAL A 105 2.44 -6.27 -6.92
N TYR A 106 3.45 -6.17 -7.76
CA TYR A 106 3.58 -5.01 -8.63
C TYR A 106 2.68 -5.15 -9.85
N SER A 107 1.99 -4.08 -10.22
CA SER A 107 1.13 -4.02 -11.40
C SER A 107 1.72 -3.07 -12.44
N THR A 108 2.16 -3.64 -13.56
CA THR A 108 2.78 -2.90 -14.68
C THR A 108 1.75 -2.17 -15.53
N ASP A 109 0.48 -2.60 -15.48
CA ASP A 109 -0.62 -2.02 -16.26
C ASP A 109 -0.86 -0.55 -15.92
N GLU A 110 -0.41 -0.10 -14.75
CA GLU A 110 -0.56 1.28 -14.31
C GLU A 110 0.71 2.14 -14.45
N ASP A 111 1.82 1.60 -14.94
CA ASP A 111 3.10 2.31 -14.99
C ASP A 111 3.03 3.64 -15.75
N VAL A 112 2.38 3.64 -16.92
CA VAL A 112 2.25 4.83 -17.76
C VAL A 112 1.52 5.94 -17.00
N GLN A 113 0.34 5.64 -16.43
CA GLN A 113 -0.39 6.68 -15.70
C GLN A 113 0.29 7.11 -14.39
N GLN A 114 1.07 6.25 -13.73
CA GLN A 114 1.84 6.65 -12.55
C GLN A 114 2.99 7.60 -12.91
N ALA A 115 3.67 7.34 -14.04
CA ALA A 115 4.69 8.24 -14.59
C ALA A 115 4.09 9.59 -14.99
N GLU A 116 2.95 9.58 -15.70
CA GLU A 116 2.21 10.81 -16.06
C GLU A 116 1.75 11.60 -14.84
N SER A 117 1.24 10.92 -13.80
CA SER A 117 0.85 11.56 -12.54
C SER A 117 2.03 12.30 -11.90
N SER A 118 3.18 11.62 -11.81
CA SER A 118 4.40 12.21 -11.25
C SER A 118 4.87 13.40 -12.08
N LEU A 119 4.86 13.29 -13.42
CA LEU A 119 5.19 14.39 -14.33
C LEU A 119 4.29 15.60 -14.10
N MET A 120 2.97 15.38 -14.00
CA MET A 120 1.99 16.45 -13.75
C MET A 120 2.31 17.20 -12.45
N MET A 121 2.62 16.48 -11.36
CA MET A 121 3.02 17.10 -10.10
C MET A 121 4.30 17.94 -10.26
N ALA A 122 5.31 17.40 -10.95
CA ALA A 122 6.60 18.07 -11.13
C ALA A 122 6.46 19.34 -11.99
N ALA A 123 5.77 19.23 -13.13
CA ALA A 123 5.58 20.31 -14.09
C ALA A 123 4.80 21.51 -13.53
N ASN A 124 3.99 21.28 -12.49
CA ASN A 124 3.17 22.31 -11.85
C ASN A 124 3.67 22.70 -10.46
N VAL A 125 4.75 22.07 -9.96
CA VAL A 125 5.37 22.39 -8.67
C VAL A 125 4.31 22.31 -7.54
N ALA A 126 3.44 21.32 -7.63
CA ALA A 126 2.27 21.16 -6.76
C ALA A 126 1.84 19.69 -6.68
N LEU A 127 1.24 19.31 -5.56
CA LEU A 127 0.57 18.01 -5.39
C LEU A 127 -0.94 18.19 -5.39
N SER A 128 -1.66 17.31 -6.08
CA SER A 128 -3.13 17.29 -6.06
C SER A 128 -3.65 15.90 -6.39
N HIS A 129 -4.59 15.39 -5.60
CA HIS A 129 -5.34 14.17 -5.95
C HIS A 129 -6.42 14.43 -7.01
N THR A 130 -6.75 15.69 -7.30
CA THR A 130 -7.71 16.11 -8.34
C THR A 130 -7.08 17.22 -9.18
N PRO A 131 -6.00 16.91 -9.92
CA PRO A 131 -5.33 17.93 -10.71
C PRO A 131 -6.30 18.49 -11.76
N PRO A 132 -6.46 19.81 -11.88
CA PRO A 132 -7.34 20.40 -12.88
C PRO A 132 -6.76 20.18 -14.29
N SER A 133 -7.63 20.12 -15.30
CA SER A 133 -7.23 19.97 -16.70
C SER A 133 -6.39 21.12 -17.26
N SER A 134 -6.31 22.24 -16.53
CA SER A 134 -5.46 23.39 -16.85
C SER A 134 -3.99 23.20 -16.46
N TRP A 135 -3.65 22.14 -15.72
CA TRP A 135 -2.26 21.84 -15.36
C TRP A 135 -1.39 21.58 -16.59
N ARG A 136 -0.13 22.02 -16.52
CA ARG A 136 0.88 21.68 -17.51
C ARG A 136 1.08 20.16 -17.56
N CYS A 137 1.26 19.61 -18.75
CA CYS A 137 1.42 18.18 -18.99
C CYS A 137 0.24 17.32 -18.51
N TYR A 138 -0.96 17.90 -18.38
CA TYR A 138 -2.14 17.16 -17.96
C TYR A 138 -2.47 16.02 -18.92
N THR A 139 -2.71 14.84 -18.36
CA THR A 139 -3.36 13.73 -19.04
C THR A 139 -4.51 13.22 -18.16
N ALA A 140 -5.56 12.67 -18.81
CA ALA A 140 -6.65 12.04 -18.06
C ALA A 140 -6.16 10.82 -17.26
N GLY A 141 -5.21 10.06 -17.81
CA GLY A 141 -4.57 8.92 -17.14
C GLY A 141 -3.83 9.33 -15.87
N GLY A 142 -2.91 10.30 -15.98
CA GLY A 142 -2.16 10.86 -14.87
C GLY A 142 -3.04 11.48 -13.78
N SER A 143 -4.14 12.15 -14.16
CA SER A 143 -5.14 12.64 -13.21
C SER A 143 -5.86 11.52 -12.47
N ALA A 144 -6.28 10.46 -13.18
CA ALA A 144 -6.92 9.30 -12.56
C ALA A 144 -5.96 8.54 -11.63
N ALA A 145 -4.68 8.43 -12.03
CA ALA A 145 -3.62 7.91 -11.18
C ALA A 145 -3.45 8.76 -9.92
N ALA A 146 -3.39 10.09 -10.03
CA ALA A 146 -3.23 10.98 -8.89
C ALA A 146 -4.34 10.79 -7.84
N GLY A 147 -5.58 10.63 -8.30
CA GLY A 147 -6.74 10.40 -7.44
C GLY A 147 -6.80 9.01 -6.79
N ALA A 148 -5.96 8.06 -7.24
CA ALA A 148 -5.93 6.67 -6.75
C ALA A 148 -4.62 6.30 -6.02
N SER A 149 -3.79 7.31 -5.72
CA SER A 149 -2.40 7.10 -5.29
C SER A 149 -2.07 7.91 -4.05
N ASN A 150 -1.09 7.45 -3.29
CA ASN A 150 -0.32 8.30 -2.41
C ASN A 150 0.61 9.17 -3.26
N LEU A 151 0.69 10.46 -2.95
CA LEU A 151 1.49 11.43 -3.70
C LEU A 151 2.56 12.03 -2.79
N ILE A 152 3.75 12.24 -3.31
CA ILE A 152 4.83 12.96 -2.61
C ILE A 152 5.61 13.79 -3.60
N GLY A 153 6.19 14.89 -3.14
CA GLY A 153 7.06 15.67 -3.98
C GLY A 153 7.78 16.79 -3.25
N GLY A 154 8.90 17.22 -3.84
CA GLY A 154 9.73 18.34 -3.40
C GLY A 154 10.38 19.02 -4.59
N TRP A 155 10.74 20.30 -4.41
CA TRP A 155 11.28 21.14 -5.47
C TRP A 155 12.13 22.28 -4.91
N GLY A 156 13.26 22.59 -5.57
CA GLY A 156 14.17 23.65 -5.12
C GLY A 156 15.56 23.57 -5.72
N THR A 157 16.34 24.64 -5.60
CA THR A 157 17.75 24.68 -6.04
C THR A 157 18.65 23.78 -5.20
N GLY A 158 18.33 23.64 -3.90
CA GLY A 158 19.03 22.78 -2.94
C GLY A 158 18.31 21.48 -2.59
N LEU A 159 17.35 21.02 -3.42
CA LEU A 159 16.62 19.79 -3.13
C LEU A 159 17.59 18.61 -2.97
N GLY A 160 17.52 17.93 -1.84
CA GLY A 160 18.25 16.70 -1.55
C GLY A 160 17.81 15.54 -2.43
N PHE A 161 18.58 14.47 -2.48
CA PHE A 161 18.19 13.26 -3.21
C PHE A 161 17.46 12.31 -2.26
N ASP A 162 16.25 11.89 -2.62
CA ASP A 162 15.53 10.84 -1.90
C ASP A 162 15.61 9.50 -2.64
N SER A 163 15.97 8.45 -1.92
CA SER A 163 15.87 7.07 -2.40
C SER A 163 14.41 6.60 -2.37
N GLU A 164 14.13 5.43 -2.95
CA GLU A 164 12.80 4.79 -2.86
C GLU A 164 12.40 4.54 -1.40
N ASP A 165 13.37 4.14 -0.58
CA ASP A 165 13.19 3.97 0.86
C ASP A 165 12.90 5.31 1.58
N GLY A 166 13.57 6.39 1.18
CA GLY A 166 13.34 7.73 1.70
C GLY A 166 11.95 8.27 1.36
N LEU A 167 11.47 8.05 0.14
CA LEU A 167 10.12 8.44 -0.27
C LEU A 167 9.04 7.64 0.48
N LEU A 168 9.26 6.32 0.65
CA LEU A 168 8.40 5.48 1.46
C LEU A 168 8.37 5.94 2.94
N ALA A 169 9.53 6.28 3.50
CA ALA A 169 9.63 6.88 4.82
C ALA A 169 8.88 8.21 4.92
N GLY A 170 8.93 9.05 3.89
CA GLY A 170 8.16 10.29 3.81
C GLY A 170 6.65 10.05 3.95
N TRP A 171 6.09 9.12 3.17
CA TRP A 171 4.68 8.74 3.29
C TRP A 171 4.32 8.12 4.64
N LEU A 172 5.23 7.39 5.27
CA LEU A 172 4.96 6.78 6.57
C LEU A 172 5.05 7.79 7.71
N ARG A 173 5.99 8.73 7.66
CA ARG A 173 6.21 9.73 8.72
C ARG A 173 5.27 10.92 8.64
N GLU A 174 4.74 11.23 7.46
CA GLU A 174 3.70 12.26 7.27
C GLU A 174 4.11 13.65 7.80
N GLY A 175 5.42 13.93 7.89
CA GLY A 175 5.95 15.15 8.50
C GLY A 175 5.53 15.37 9.97
N GLY A 176 5.14 14.31 10.68
CA GLY A 176 4.60 14.38 12.04
C GLY A 176 3.18 14.95 12.14
N THR A 177 2.48 15.10 11.00
CA THR A 177 1.09 15.61 10.96
C THR A 177 0.08 14.57 11.42
N ALA A 178 -1.12 15.03 11.77
CA ALA A 178 -2.25 14.17 12.10
C ALA A 178 -2.94 13.55 10.86
N GLN A 179 -2.50 13.88 9.65
CA GLN A 179 -3.12 13.42 8.40
C GLN A 179 -2.51 12.08 7.95
N LEU A 180 -2.87 10.99 8.62
CA LEU A 180 -2.21 9.67 8.43
C LEU A 180 -2.69 8.89 7.20
N GLY A 181 -3.16 9.58 6.17
CA GLY A 181 -3.80 8.97 4.99
C GLY A 181 -2.86 8.06 4.22
N HIS A 182 -1.63 8.49 3.94
CA HIS A 182 -0.70 7.70 3.13
C HIS A 182 -0.28 6.42 3.87
N ARG A 183 0.06 6.55 5.16
CA ARG A 183 0.35 5.41 6.03
C ARG A 183 -0.79 4.40 6.08
N ARG A 184 -2.04 4.84 6.22
CA ARG A 184 -3.21 3.94 6.29
C ARG A 184 -3.46 3.21 4.97
N TRP A 185 -3.18 3.83 3.82
CA TRP A 185 -3.20 3.15 2.52
C TRP A 185 -2.07 2.13 2.38
N ILE A 186 -0.83 2.48 2.75
CA ILE A 186 0.34 1.57 2.68
C ILE A 186 0.11 0.31 3.52
N LEU A 187 -0.47 0.48 4.71
CA LEU A 187 -0.70 -0.59 5.68
C LEU A 187 -2.11 -1.16 5.64
N HIS A 188 -2.86 -0.88 4.57
CA HIS A 188 -4.20 -1.43 4.39
C HIS A 188 -4.13 -2.96 4.27
N PRO A 189 -4.82 -3.73 5.14
CA PRO A 189 -4.75 -5.20 5.14
C PRO A 189 -5.27 -5.86 3.88
N PHE A 190 -6.14 -5.19 3.13
CA PHE A 190 -6.71 -5.70 1.90
C PHE A 190 -6.07 -5.10 0.63
N LEU A 191 -5.00 -4.32 0.76
CA LEU A 191 -4.19 -3.92 -0.39
C LEU A 191 -3.52 -5.15 -0.99
N ARG A 192 -3.69 -5.34 -2.30
CA ARG A 192 -3.25 -6.55 -3.02
C ARG A 192 -2.09 -6.31 -3.96
N GLN A 193 -2.02 -5.09 -4.48
CA GLN A 193 -1.09 -4.71 -5.53
C GLN A 193 -0.74 -3.24 -5.40
N THR A 194 0.34 -2.82 -6.05
CA THR A 194 0.75 -1.42 -6.19
C THR A 194 1.37 -1.18 -7.56
N SER A 195 1.49 0.08 -7.94
CA SER A 195 2.27 0.52 -9.10
C SER A 195 2.91 1.84 -8.74
N TYR A 196 4.07 2.15 -9.32
CA TYR A 196 4.91 3.24 -8.89
C TYR A 196 5.43 4.08 -10.05
N GLY A 197 5.30 5.40 -9.91
CA GLY A 197 5.85 6.38 -10.82
C GLY A 197 6.71 7.38 -10.06
N ARG A 198 7.78 7.84 -10.70
CA ARG A 198 8.68 8.86 -10.15
C ARG A 198 9.22 9.71 -11.28
N VAL A 199 9.14 11.03 -11.11
CA VAL A 199 9.84 11.99 -11.96
C VAL A 199 10.85 12.74 -11.10
N SER A 200 12.14 12.60 -11.41
CA SER A 200 13.24 13.33 -10.80
C SER A 200 14.06 13.96 -11.90
N GLY A 201 14.12 15.29 -11.90
CA GLY A 201 14.78 16.05 -12.97
C GLY A 201 14.85 17.54 -12.68
N THR A 202 15.32 18.29 -13.66
CA THR A 202 15.46 19.74 -13.59
C THR A 202 14.24 20.40 -14.24
N LEU A 203 13.62 21.33 -13.53
CA LEU A 203 12.57 22.21 -14.02
C LEU A 203 13.13 23.23 -15.02
N PRO A 204 12.30 23.82 -15.91
CA PRO A 204 12.77 24.83 -16.86
C PRO A 204 13.44 26.07 -16.23
N ASP A 205 13.15 26.36 -14.95
CA ASP A 205 13.74 27.45 -14.18
C ASP A 205 15.06 27.05 -13.47
N GLY A 206 15.60 25.86 -13.74
CA GLY A 206 16.86 25.37 -13.18
C GLY A 206 16.74 24.72 -11.79
N ARG A 207 15.56 24.73 -11.17
CA ARG A 207 15.34 24.02 -9.89
C ARG A 207 15.25 22.51 -10.12
N ARG A 208 15.63 21.73 -9.11
CA ARG A 208 15.36 20.28 -9.10
C ARG A 208 13.93 20.04 -8.64
N ALA A 209 13.33 18.97 -9.13
CA ALA A 209 12.07 18.42 -8.65
C ALA A 209 12.17 16.91 -8.55
N THR A 210 11.63 16.35 -7.47
CA THR A 210 11.32 14.93 -7.32
C THR A 210 9.87 14.81 -6.93
N THR A 211 9.09 14.08 -7.71
CA THR A 211 7.70 13.74 -7.41
C THR A 211 7.50 12.25 -7.63
N ALA A 212 6.64 11.64 -6.83
CA ALA A 212 6.31 10.24 -6.97
C ALA A 212 4.82 9.99 -6.67
N SER A 213 4.30 8.97 -7.34
CA SER A 213 2.95 8.48 -7.22
C SER A 213 2.99 6.98 -6.95
N MET A 214 2.32 6.55 -5.88
CA MET A 214 2.17 5.14 -5.51
C MET A 214 0.69 4.78 -5.54
N ARG A 215 0.28 3.94 -6.48
CA ARG A 215 -1.11 3.49 -6.57
C ARG A 215 -1.47 2.60 -5.38
N VAL A 216 -2.61 2.90 -4.75
CA VAL A 216 -3.11 2.21 -3.56
C VAL A 216 -4.56 1.75 -3.67
N PHE A 217 -5.29 2.14 -4.71
CA PHE A 217 -6.62 1.59 -5.01
C PHE A 217 -7.01 1.76 -6.49
N SER A 218 -8.24 1.33 -6.82
CA SER A 218 -8.86 1.49 -8.15
C SER A 218 -8.06 0.91 -9.31
N PHE A 219 -7.32 -0.19 -9.12
CA PHE A 219 -6.53 -0.85 -10.16
C PHE A 219 -7.37 -1.37 -11.33
N ALA A 220 -6.75 -1.55 -12.50
CA ALA A 220 -7.43 -2.07 -13.69
C ALA A 220 -7.82 -3.55 -13.54
N GLY A 221 -6.90 -4.33 -12.97
CA GLY A 221 -7.10 -5.75 -12.63
C GLY A 221 -7.22 -5.98 -11.13
N ALA A 222 -7.64 -7.18 -10.75
CA ALA A 222 -7.62 -7.61 -9.35
C ALA A 222 -6.33 -8.40 -9.07
N GLY A 223 -5.54 -7.93 -8.09
CA GLY A 223 -4.45 -8.72 -7.53
C GLY A 223 -4.96 -9.93 -6.71
N PRO A 224 -4.05 -10.86 -6.35
CA PRO A 224 -4.39 -12.01 -5.52
C PRO A 224 -4.91 -11.57 -4.16
N ALA A 225 -5.79 -12.37 -3.56
CA ALA A 225 -6.25 -12.11 -2.20
C ALA A 225 -5.06 -12.11 -1.22
N PRO A 226 -5.05 -11.26 -0.18
CA PRO A 226 -4.00 -11.27 0.83
C PRO A 226 -3.89 -12.65 1.49
N SER A 227 -2.67 -13.17 1.62
CA SER A 227 -2.41 -14.44 2.30
C SER A 227 -2.51 -14.33 3.83
N THR A 228 -2.29 -13.13 4.37
CA THR A 228 -2.43 -12.81 5.80
C THR A 228 -3.19 -11.50 5.98
N VAL A 229 -4.09 -11.49 6.97
CA VAL A 229 -4.84 -10.32 7.41
C VAL A 229 -4.79 -10.30 8.94
N PRO A 230 -3.95 -9.46 9.57
CA PRO A 230 -3.84 -9.41 11.02
C PRO A 230 -5.11 -8.82 11.64
N PRO A 231 -5.42 -9.09 12.93
CA PRO A 231 -6.63 -8.60 13.59
C PRO A 231 -6.61 -7.09 13.89
N PHE A 232 -5.43 -6.46 13.78
CA PHE A 232 -5.24 -5.02 13.94
C PHE A 232 -3.98 -4.57 13.18
N VAL A 233 -3.83 -3.27 13.01
CA VAL A 233 -2.60 -2.63 12.53
C VAL A 233 -2.22 -1.56 13.55
N GLY A 234 -1.13 -1.78 14.27
CA GLY A 234 -0.54 -0.80 15.19
C GLY A 234 0.70 -0.17 14.55
N PHE A 235 0.87 1.15 14.65
CA PHE A 235 2.02 1.84 14.10
C PHE A 235 2.63 2.78 15.13
N PRO A 236 3.94 2.66 15.42
CA PRO A 236 4.85 1.57 15.01
C PRO A 236 4.49 0.26 15.75
N GLN A 237 4.99 -0.89 15.29
CA GLN A 237 4.87 -2.16 16.03
C GLN A 237 6.12 -3.03 15.91
N GLY A 238 6.38 -3.82 16.95
CA GLY A 238 7.60 -4.61 17.08
C GLY A 238 8.87 -3.76 17.04
N ASP A 239 9.96 -4.33 16.54
CA ASP A 239 11.18 -3.59 16.27
C ASP A 239 11.01 -2.75 14.99
N TYR A 240 11.03 -1.42 15.16
CA TYR A 240 10.67 -0.47 14.13
C TYR A 240 11.82 0.49 13.79
N PRO A 241 12.26 0.59 12.54
CA PRO A 241 13.37 1.48 12.16
C PRO A 241 13.02 2.96 12.35
N ALA A 242 13.94 3.73 12.95
CA ALA A 242 13.78 5.17 13.19
C ALA A 242 13.57 5.97 11.89
N ARG A 243 14.07 5.45 10.76
CA ARG A 243 13.82 6.07 9.45
C ARG A 243 12.33 6.12 9.06
N TYR A 244 11.49 5.21 9.57
CA TYR A 244 10.05 5.17 9.29
C TYR A 244 9.18 5.77 10.40
N PHE A 245 9.76 6.09 11.56
CA PHE A 245 9.05 6.69 12.69
C PHE A 245 10.01 7.51 13.56
N ALA A 246 9.77 8.82 13.64
CA ALA A 246 10.43 9.67 14.61
C ALA A 246 9.70 9.62 15.96
N LEU A 247 10.43 9.83 17.05
CA LEU A 247 9.90 9.75 18.43
C LEU A 247 8.78 10.77 18.73
N SER A 248 8.62 11.79 17.88
CA SER A 248 7.56 12.81 17.95
C SER A 248 6.37 12.54 17.02
N ASP A 249 6.45 11.54 16.14
CA ASP A 249 5.40 11.23 15.18
C ASP A 249 4.16 10.67 15.91
N TYR A 250 2.98 10.80 15.29
CA TYR A 250 1.78 10.15 15.81
C TYR A 250 1.93 8.64 15.73
N LEU A 251 1.61 7.98 16.83
CA LEU A 251 1.25 6.57 16.82
C LEU A 251 -0.19 6.44 16.31
N SER A 252 -0.50 5.31 15.69
CA SER A 252 -1.84 5.03 15.19
C SER A 252 -2.23 3.57 15.37
N PHE A 253 -3.52 3.32 15.51
CA PHE A 253 -4.07 2.00 15.66
C PHE A 253 -5.39 1.86 14.91
N SER A 254 -5.54 0.73 14.23
CA SER A 254 -6.76 0.35 13.52
C SER A 254 -7.09 -1.11 13.81
N VAL A 255 -8.37 -1.42 14.00
CA VAL A 255 -8.87 -2.79 14.14
C VAL A 255 -9.27 -3.35 12.79
N VAL A 256 -8.97 -4.63 12.57
CA VAL A 256 -9.38 -5.41 11.41
C VAL A 256 -10.37 -6.47 11.90
N PRO A 257 -11.67 -6.16 11.95
CA PRO A 257 -12.66 -7.02 12.59
C PRO A 257 -13.01 -8.27 11.78
N SER A 258 -12.58 -8.35 10.52
CA SER A 258 -12.80 -9.48 9.64
C SER A 258 -11.59 -9.72 8.74
N THR A 259 -11.22 -10.98 8.57
CA THR A 259 -10.15 -11.42 7.65
C THR A 259 -10.61 -11.50 6.19
N THR A 260 -11.93 -11.43 5.94
CA THR A 260 -12.52 -11.63 4.61
C THR A 260 -13.38 -10.44 4.14
N ASN A 261 -13.87 -9.61 5.07
CA ASN A 261 -14.71 -8.46 4.77
C ASN A 261 -13.98 -7.13 5.02
N ASN A 262 -13.40 -6.56 3.95
CA ASN A 262 -12.77 -5.22 3.97
C ASN A 262 -13.74 -4.08 4.35
N GLY A 263 -15.05 -4.33 4.36
CA GLY A 263 -16.07 -3.36 4.77
C GLY A 263 -16.33 -3.30 6.27
N ALA A 264 -15.94 -4.35 7.01
CA ALA A 264 -16.30 -4.52 8.41
C ALA A 264 -15.59 -3.52 9.34
N ASP A 265 -14.46 -2.99 8.91
CA ASP A 265 -13.67 -1.99 9.62
C ASP A 265 -14.44 -0.69 9.95
N ARG A 266 -15.46 -0.35 9.15
CA ARG A 266 -16.29 0.87 9.33
C ARG A 266 -17.19 0.85 10.55
N SER A 267 -17.47 -0.32 11.13
CA SER A 267 -18.30 -0.41 12.34
C SER A 267 -17.50 -0.24 13.63
N VAL A 268 -16.16 -0.25 13.54
CA VAL A 268 -15.28 -0.07 14.69
C VAL A 268 -15.41 1.36 15.19
N ASP A 269 -15.69 1.49 16.49
CA ASP A 269 -15.93 2.77 17.14
C ASP A 269 -14.96 2.96 18.31
N PHE A 270 -14.12 3.99 18.18
CA PHE A 270 -13.15 4.39 19.19
C PHE A 270 -13.65 5.51 20.11
N SER A 271 -14.90 5.97 20.01
CA SER A 271 -15.41 7.16 20.74
C SER A 271 -15.40 7.04 22.28
N ALA A 272 -15.42 5.81 22.81
CA ALA A 272 -15.23 5.53 24.23
C ALA A 272 -13.83 4.98 24.58
N ALA A 273 -12.95 4.85 23.58
CA ALA A 273 -11.68 4.19 23.77
C ALA A 273 -10.67 5.07 24.53
N THR A 274 -9.88 4.44 25.39
CA THR A 274 -8.73 5.03 26.06
C THR A 274 -7.44 4.39 25.56
N VAL A 275 -6.36 5.16 25.56
CA VAL A 275 -5.03 4.71 25.16
C VAL A 275 -4.08 4.89 26.34
N SER A 276 -3.33 3.84 26.68
CA SER A 276 -2.21 3.90 27.61
C SER A 276 -0.94 3.36 26.98
N VAL A 277 0.19 3.96 27.34
CA VAL A 277 1.51 3.54 26.87
C VAL A 277 2.41 3.38 28.08
N ARG A 278 3.00 2.19 28.25
CA ARG A 278 3.88 1.84 29.36
C ARG A 278 5.28 1.55 28.86
N GLY A 279 6.27 2.22 29.43
CA GLY A 279 7.69 1.92 29.23
C GLY A 279 8.29 1.23 30.45
N PRO A 280 9.62 1.04 30.49
CA PRO A 280 10.29 0.36 31.59
C PRO A 280 10.15 1.06 32.95
N SER A 281 10.00 2.39 32.95
CA SER A 281 9.88 3.22 34.16
C SER A 281 8.43 3.51 34.57
N GLY A 282 7.44 2.91 33.91
CA GLY A 282 6.01 3.12 34.18
C GLY A 282 5.26 3.73 33.00
N ASP A 283 4.10 4.33 33.29
CA ASP A 283 3.20 4.89 32.28
C ASP A 283 3.75 6.21 31.72
N LEU A 284 3.64 6.40 30.40
CA LEU A 284 4.07 7.61 29.70
C LEU A 284 2.87 8.53 29.43
N PRO A 285 3.08 9.87 29.40
CA PRO A 285 2.03 10.81 29.03
C PRO A 285 1.56 10.61 27.58
N VAL A 286 0.29 10.25 27.42
CA VAL A 286 -0.42 10.19 26.13
C VAL A 286 -1.15 11.51 25.92
N THR A 287 -0.97 12.11 24.75
CA THR A 287 -1.54 13.42 24.41
C THR A 287 -2.11 13.40 22.99
N ASP A 288 -2.89 14.43 22.67
CA ASP A 288 -3.33 14.71 21.29
C ASP A 288 -4.04 13.53 20.62
N ILE A 289 -4.97 12.93 21.36
CA ILE A 289 -5.75 11.78 20.89
C ILE A 289 -6.80 12.28 19.91
N THR A 290 -6.75 11.77 18.68
CA THR A 290 -7.80 11.97 17.67
C THR A 290 -8.21 10.63 17.06
N ARG A 291 -9.37 10.61 16.41
CA ARG A 291 -9.99 9.40 15.90
C ARG A 291 -10.96 9.73 14.78
N ASP A 292 -11.03 8.83 13.80
CA ASP A 292 -11.88 8.97 12.63
C ASP A 292 -12.20 7.59 12.03
N ASN A 293 -13.20 7.57 11.15
CA ASN A 293 -13.57 6.42 10.33
C ASN A 293 -13.51 6.78 8.83
N ASP A 294 -12.64 7.72 8.47
CA ASP A 294 -12.52 8.21 7.10
C ASP A 294 -11.97 7.11 6.18
N GLY A 295 -12.33 7.16 4.91
CA GLY A 295 -12.00 6.12 3.93
C GLY A 295 -10.60 6.21 3.34
N TYR A 296 -9.55 6.12 4.15
CA TYR A 296 -8.14 6.07 3.71
C TYR A 296 -7.56 4.66 3.85
N GLY A 297 -7.95 3.73 2.97
CA GLY A 297 -7.64 2.31 3.13
C GLY A 297 -8.48 1.70 4.24
N ILE A 298 -7.87 1.49 5.42
CA ILE A 298 -8.60 1.03 6.61
C ILE A 298 -9.43 2.18 7.19
N ALA A 299 -10.74 1.98 7.33
CA ALA A 299 -11.75 2.99 7.67
C ALA A 299 -12.11 3.04 9.17
N ASN A 300 -11.11 2.84 10.03
CA ASN A 300 -11.12 3.20 11.44
C ASN A 300 -9.70 3.54 11.88
N ASN A 301 -9.56 4.57 12.71
CA ASN A 301 -8.28 5.05 13.18
C ASN A 301 -8.45 5.72 14.55
N ILE A 302 -7.54 5.40 15.47
CA ILE A 302 -7.25 6.20 16.65
C ILE A 302 -5.75 6.49 16.65
N GLN A 303 -5.38 7.74 16.89
CA GLN A 303 -4.00 8.21 16.84
C GLN A 303 -3.70 9.13 18.01
N TRP A 304 -2.44 9.17 18.42
CA TRP A 304 -2.00 9.92 19.61
C TRP A 304 -0.50 10.21 19.56
N ARG A 305 -0.05 11.11 20.43
CA ARG A 305 1.37 11.36 20.72
C ARG A 305 1.75 10.87 22.10
N VAL A 306 3.03 10.53 22.28
CA VAL A 306 3.60 10.11 23.56
C VAL A 306 4.81 10.96 23.87
N THR A 307 4.87 11.54 25.07
CA THR A 307 6.06 12.26 25.54
C THR A 307 7.00 11.29 26.25
N GLY A 308 8.31 11.40 26.00
CA GLY A 308 9.33 10.57 26.67
C GLY A 308 9.65 9.25 25.96
N LEU A 309 9.30 9.11 24.68
CA LEU A 309 9.80 8.00 23.85
C LEU A 309 11.31 8.13 23.62
N ALA A 310 11.99 6.99 23.57
CA ALA A 310 13.43 6.86 23.35
C ALA A 310 13.72 5.66 22.43
N THR A 311 14.82 5.75 21.67
CA THR A 311 15.33 4.62 20.88
C THR A 311 15.79 3.48 21.79
N ASN A 312 15.81 2.26 21.26
CA ASN A 312 16.19 1.03 21.95
C ASN A 312 15.39 0.72 23.22
N THR A 313 14.26 1.39 23.42
CA THR A 313 13.38 1.21 24.59
C THR A 313 12.09 0.53 24.15
N GLY A 314 11.67 -0.51 24.88
CA GLY A 314 10.44 -1.24 24.62
C GLY A 314 9.24 -0.57 25.30
N TYR A 315 8.13 -0.48 24.57
CA TYR A 315 6.86 0.09 25.04
C TYR A 315 5.72 -0.87 24.77
N THR A 316 4.76 -0.91 25.69
CA THR A 316 3.47 -1.60 25.53
C THR A 316 2.37 -0.58 25.40
N VAL A 317 1.61 -0.65 24.32
CA VAL A 317 0.40 0.14 24.08
C VAL A 317 -0.81 -0.71 24.45
N THR A 318 -1.78 -0.11 25.14
CA THR A 318 -3.11 -0.70 25.35
C THR A 318 -4.18 0.26 24.89
N ILE A 319 -5.12 -0.25 24.09
CA ILE A 319 -6.31 0.46 23.64
C ILE A 319 -7.52 -0.28 24.22
N ALA A 320 -8.23 0.34 25.16
CA ALA A 320 -9.38 -0.26 25.83
C ALA A 320 -10.66 0.52 25.51
N GLY A 321 -11.83 -0.10 25.64
CA GLY A 321 -13.12 0.54 25.37
C GLY A 321 -13.48 0.60 23.88
N VAL A 322 -12.90 -0.26 23.04
CA VAL A 322 -13.24 -0.35 21.62
C VAL A 322 -14.63 -0.99 21.45
N ARG A 323 -15.48 -0.39 20.61
CA ARG A 323 -16.82 -0.91 20.30
C ARG A 323 -16.92 -1.31 18.83
N GLY A 324 -17.92 -2.14 18.50
CA GLY A 324 -18.14 -2.59 17.12
C GLY A 324 -16.99 -3.43 16.54
N ALA A 325 -16.21 -4.04 17.42
CA ALA A 325 -15.03 -4.86 17.13
C ALA A 325 -15.13 -6.23 17.86
N PRO A 326 -14.39 -7.26 17.42
CA PRO A 326 -14.37 -8.57 18.09
C PRO A 326 -13.86 -8.54 19.54
N GLN A 327 -13.03 -7.55 19.89
CA GLN A 327 -12.49 -7.37 21.23
C GLN A 327 -12.75 -5.93 21.69
N ALA A 328 -12.97 -5.76 22.99
CA ALA A 328 -13.11 -4.43 23.61
C ALA A 328 -11.75 -3.81 24.00
N SER A 329 -10.68 -4.60 23.99
CA SER A 329 -9.34 -4.16 24.35
C SER A 329 -8.30 -4.85 23.47
N TYR A 330 -7.29 -4.08 23.06
CA TYR A 330 -6.15 -4.53 22.25
C TYR A 330 -4.86 -4.08 22.90
N SER A 331 -3.78 -4.84 22.70
CA SER A 331 -2.45 -4.51 23.21
C SER A 331 -1.38 -4.94 22.21
N TYR A 332 -0.35 -4.12 22.04
CA TYR A 332 0.81 -4.43 21.20
C TYR A 332 2.06 -3.76 21.75
N ASN A 333 3.22 -4.28 21.34
CA ASN A 333 4.52 -3.75 21.75
C ASN A 333 5.24 -3.09 20.59
N PHE A 334 6.08 -2.11 20.88
CA PHE A 334 7.03 -1.57 19.90
C PHE A 334 8.34 -1.11 20.56
N ARG A 335 9.39 -1.01 19.74
CA ARG A 335 10.69 -0.43 20.08
C ARG A 335 11.28 0.24 18.85
N ILE A 336 11.75 1.47 19.00
CA ILE A 336 12.38 2.20 17.88
C ILE A 336 13.86 1.86 17.82
N LEU A 337 14.33 1.32 16.70
CA LEU A 337 15.73 1.00 16.47
C LEU A 337 16.41 2.11 15.64
N PRO A 338 17.66 2.49 15.98
CA PRO A 338 18.44 3.48 15.23
C PRO A 338 18.57 3.20 13.73
#